data_AF-K3WXU5-F1
#
_entry.id   AF-K3WXU5-F1
#
_cell.length_a   1.000
_cell.length_b   1.000
_cell.length_c   1.000
_cell.angle_alpha   90.00
_cell.angle_beta   90.00
_cell.angle_gamma   90.00
#
_symmetry.space_group_name_H-M   'P 1'
#
loop_
_entity.id
_entity.type
_entity.pdbx_description
1 polymer ?
#
loop_
_entity_poly.entity_id
_entity_poly.type
_entity_poly.pdbx_seq_one_letter_code
_entity_poly.pdbx_strand_id
1 'polypeptide(L)' 'MADAQAKKINEEIERLEMDLKTLEGACTTSEAAKKIAEYCQSTPDPFLGENDGPNPWQQSGQGGGGCTIL' A
#
# COMPACT_ATOMS: atom_id res chain seq x y z
N MET A 1 -36.98 -26.94 -10.80
CA MET A 1 -35.53 -27.20 -10.64
C MET A 1 -34.69 -26.51 -11.73
N ALA A 2 -35.11 -26.51 -13.00
CA ALA A 2 -34.40 -25.82 -14.08
C ALA A 2 -34.30 -24.29 -13.90
N ASP A 3 -35.37 -23.62 -13.44
CA ASP A 3 -35.38 -22.16 -13.26
C ASP A 3 -34.39 -21.67 -12.19
N ALA A 4 -34.18 -22.46 -11.13
CA ALA A 4 -33.22 -22.13 -10.08
C ALA A 4 -31.76 -22.26 -10.57
N GLN A 5 -31.48 -23.17 -11.51
CA GLN A 5 -30.17 -23.27 -12.15
C GLN A 5 -29.97 -22.15 -13.17
N ALA A 6 -30.99 -21.82 -13.96
CA ALA A 6 -30.95 -20.71 -14.91
C ALA A 6 -30.68 -19.37 -14.20
N LYS A 7 -31.32 -19.13 -13.05
CA LYS A 7 -31.08 -17.93 -12.24
C LYS A 7 -29.64 -17.82 -11.77
N LYS A 8 -29.05 -18.90 -11.25
CA LYS A 8 -27.64 -18.93 -10.81
C LYS A 8 -26.67 -18.63 -11.96
N ILE A 9 -26.96 -19.16 -13.15
CA ILE A 9 -26.13 -18.91 -14.34
C ILE A 9 -26.20 -17.43 -14.73
N ASN A 10 -27.39 -16.82 -14.72
CA ASN A 10 -27.52 -15.39 -15.02
C ASN A 10 -26.80 -14.50 -14.00
N GLU A 11 -26.89 -14.82 -12.70
CA GLU A 11 -26.15 -14.11 -11.66
C GLU A 11 -24.62 -14.22 -11.85
N GLU A 12 -24.13 -15.38 -12.32
CA GLU A 12 -22.71 -15.55 -12.68
C GLU A 12 -22.33 -14.73 -13.91
N ILE A 13 -23.17 -14.70 -14.94
CA ILE A 13 -22.94 -13.90 -16.16
C ILE A 13 -22.81 -12.43 -15.78
N GLU A 14 -23.74 -11.88 -14.99
CA GLU A 14 -23.69 -10.50 -14.54
C GLU A 14 -22.42 -10.19 -13.74
N ARG A 15 -21.97 -11.11 -12.87
CA ARG A 15 -20.70 -10.99 -12.15
C ARG A 15 -19.51 -10.94 -13.11
N LEU A 16 -19.44 -11.88 -14.04
CA LEU A 16 -18.33 -11.98 -14.98
C LEU A 16 -18.27 -10.76 -15.93
N GLU A 17 -19.42 -10.22 -16.33
CA GLU A 17 -19.49 -8.98 -17.11
C GLU A 17 -18.94 -7.77 -16.33
N MET A 18 -19.23 -7.69 -15.03
CA MET A 18 -18.67 -6.65 -14.15
C MET A 18 -17.14 -6.80 -13.97
N ASP A 19 -16.65 -8.03 -13.80
CA ASP A 19 -15.22 -8.31 -13.68
C ASP A 19 -14.48 -7.95 -14.98
N LEU A 20 -15.05 -8.31 -16.14
CA LEU A 20 -14.46 -8.02 -17.45
C LEU A 20 -14.33 -6.50 -17.65
N LYS A 21 -15.40 -5.74 -17.37
CA LYS A 21 -15.37 -4.28 -17.44
C LYS A 21 -14.32 -3.65 -16.51
N THR A 22 -14.09 -4.26 -15.35
CA THR A 22 -13.04 -3.82 -14.41
C THR A 22 -11.64 -4.09 -14.99
N LEU A 23 -11.45 -5.24 -15.62
CA LEU A 23 -10.19 -5.63 -16.24
C LEU A 23 -9.84 -4.82 -17.48
N GLU A 24 -10.84 -4.35 -18.26
CA GLU A 24 -10.62 -3.47 -19.41
C GLU A 24 -9.94 -2.14 -19.04
N GLY A 25 -10.14 -1.66 -17.82
CA GLY A 25 -9.49 -0.46 -17.27
C GLY A 25 -8.20 -0.74 -16.50
N ALA A 26 -7.81 -2.00 -16.34
CA ALA A 26 -6.64 -2.35 -15.55
C ALA A 26 -5.35 -2.00 -16.29
N CYS A 27 -4.37 -1.46 -15.57
CA CYS A 27 -3.02 -1.27 -16.10
C CYS A 27 -2.22 -2.58 -16.02
N THR A 28 -1.17 -2.69 -16.81
CA THR A 28 -0.25 -3.81 -16.74
C THR A 28 0.46 -3.87 -15.39
N THR A 29 0.86 -5.07 -14.97
CA THR A 29 1.63 -5.26 -13.73
C THR A 29 2.93 -4.46 -13.74
N SER A 30 3.58 -4.33 -14.90
CA SER A 30 4.79 -3.52 -15.06
C SER A 30 4.52 -2.02 -14.84
N GLU A 31 3.40 -1.48 -15.33
CA GLU A 31 3.02 -0.09 -15.08
C GLU A 31 2.70 0.15 -13.60
N ALA A 32 2.00 -0.77 -12.96
CA ALA A 32 1.70 -0.70 -11.53
C ALA A 32 3.00 -0.72 -10.70
N ALA A 33 3.90 -1.66 -11.00
CA ALA A 33 5.20 -1.76 -10.32
C ALA A 33 6.05 -0.50 -10.52
N LYS A 34 6.03 0.08 -11.73
CA LYS A 34 6.73 1.34 -12.01
C LYS A 34 6.19 2.49 -11.17
N LYS A 35 4.87 2.65 -11.07
CA LYS A 35 4.24 3.69 -10.21
C LYS A 35 4.64 3.54 -8.75
N ILE A 36 4.66 2.31 -8.24
CA ILE A 36 5.08 2.03 -6.85
C ILE A 36 6.56 2.39 -6.66
N ALA A 37 7.43 1.96 -7.57
CA ALA A 37 8.85 2.27 -7.51
C ALA A 37 9.13 3.78 -7.55
N GLU A 38 8.45 4.51 -8.44
CA GLU A 38 8.54 5.98 -8.55
C GLU A 38 8.09 6.67 -7.26
N TYR A 39 7.00 6.20 -6.64
CA TYR A 39 6.53 6.73 -5.36
C TYR A 39 7.57 6.52 -4.25
N CYS A 40 8.12 5.31 -4.12
CA CYS A 40 9.15 5.01 -3.12
C CYS A 40 10.45 5.80 -3.32
N GLN A 41 10.81 6.14 -4.57
CA GLN A 41 12.00 6.93 -4.86
C GLN A 41 11.83 8.43 -4.60
N SER A 42 10.61 8.94 -4.77
CA SER A 42 10.32 10.38 -4.68
C SER A 42 9.78 10.80 -3.32
N THR A 43 9.33 9.86 -2.50
CA THR A 43 8.77 10.13 -1.17
C THR A 43 9.83 9.89 -0.10
N PRO A 44 10.30 10.92 0.61
CA PRO A 44 11.25 10.75 1.72
C PRO A 44 10.62 9.88 2.81
N ASP A 45 11.34 8.83 3.22
CA ASP A 45 10.95 7.97 4.34
C ASP A 45 11.97 8.14 5.48
N PRO A 46 11.56 8.67 6.64
CA PRO A 46 12.43 8.86 7.81
C PRO A 46 13.09 7.58 8.34
N PHE A 47 12.63 6.40 7.94
CA PHE A 47 13.16 5.11 8.36
C PHE A 47 14.10 4.46 7.34
N LEU A 48 14.17 4.95 6.09
CA LEU A 48 14.91 4.30 5.00
C LEU A 48 16.13 5.09 4.49
N GLY A 49 16.51 6.21 5.12
CA GLY A 49 17.65 7.04 4.71
C GLY A 49 18.38 7.76 5.85
N GLU A 50 19.36 8.58 5.48
CA GLU A 50 19.96 9.59 6.38
C GLU A 50 18.95 10.73 6.52
N ASN A 51 18.32 10.86 7.68
CA ASN A 51 17.45 12.00 7.96
C ASN A 51 18.28 13.29 7.90
N ASP A 52 17.76 14.30 7.20
CA ASP A 52 18.27 15.67 7.24
C ASP A 52 17.96 16.31 8.61
N GLY A 53 18.53 15.76 9.68
CA GLY A 53 18.35 16.25 11.03
C GLY A 53 18.42 15.16 12.11
N PRO A 54 18.68 15.56 13.36
CA PRO A 54 18.69 14.65 14.48
C PRO A 54 17.30 14.05 14.70
N ASN A 55 17.27 12.76 15.03
CA ASN A 55 16.04 12.09 15.42
C ASN A 55 15.43 12.82 16.65
N PRO A 56 14.21 13.37 16.55
CA PRO A 56 13.59 14.14 17.63
C PRO A 56 13.33 13.30 18.88
N TRP A 57 13.18 11.99 18.73
CA TRP A 57 13.02 11.04 19.83
C TRP A 57 14.34 10.68 20.54
N GLN A 58 15.49 11.09 20.00
CA GLN A 58 16.80 10.95 20.66
C GLN A 58 17.21 12.19 21.48
N GLN A 59 16.46 13.31 21.41
CA GLN A 59 16.83 14.57 22.05
C GLN A 59 16.73 14.57 23.59
N SER A 60 16.21 13.52 24.21
CA SER A 60 16.11 13.41 25.68
C SER A 60 17.38 12.89 26.39
N GLY A 61 18.51 12.73 25.67
CA GLY A 61 19.75 12.18 26.24
C GLY A 61 20.99 13.08 26.27
N GLN A 62 20.98 14.26 25.65
CA GLN A 62 22.17 15.13 25.55
C GLN A 62 21.88 16.55 26.03
N GLY A 63 21.73 16.67 27.34
CA GLY A 63 21.56 17.95 28.01
C GLY A 63 21.66 17.77 29.52
N GLY A 64 22.90 17.64 30.01
CA GLY A 64 23.36 17.83 31.40
C GLY A 64 22.38 17.54 32.56
N GLY A 65 22.64 16.46 33.30
CA GLY A 65 22.29 16.38 34.73
C GLY A 65 21.62 15.08 35.17
N GLY A 66 22.45 14.15 35.68
CA GLY A 66 22.09 13.26 36.79
C GLY A 66 21.06 12.16 36.55
N CYS A 67 21.51 10.99 36.11
CA CYS A 67 21.03 9.73 36.70
C CYS A 67 22.07 8.62 36.46
N THR A 68 22.83 8.26 37.50
CA THR A 68 23.61 7.02 37.53
C THR A 68 22.68 5.89 37.91
N ILE A 69 22.52 4.91 37.03
CA ILE A 69 21.96 3.61 37.41
C ILE A 69 22.96 2.96 38.38
N LEU A 70 22.51 2.76 39.63
CA LEU A 70 23.16 1.91 40.63
C LEU A 70 22.78 0.45 40.40
#